data_AF-A0A0G1NLI2-F1
#
_entry.id   AF-A0A0G1NLI2-F1
#
_cell.length_a   1.000
_cell.length_b   1.000
_cell.length_c   1.000
_cell.angle_alpha   90.00
_cell.angle_beta   90.00
_cell.angle_gamma   90.00
#
_symmetry.space_group_name_H-M   'P 1'
#
loop_
_entity.id
_entity.type
_entity.pdbx_description
1 polymer ?
#
loop_
_entity_poly.entity_id
_entity_poly.type
_entity_poly.pdbx_seq_one_letter_code
_entity_poly.pdbx_strand_id
1 'polypeptide(L)'
;MLVVGGLILFLEYKLSDIFLFILLAIPTLAFFAVFAFVKINGMPFHYFVLNMVQTFKKPHLRIWIRDAVVAPARQKDKAKISHAAETALLISRKPLTGSKLSDIALIIDTGGIYHGEEAELGEIHFNDHK
;
A
#
# COMPACT_ATOMS: atom_id res chain seq x y z
N MET A 1 25.47 -7.60 -0.09
CA MET A 1 25.65 -8.95 0.50
C MET A 1 27.00 -9.56 0.14
N LEU A 2 27.45 -9.53 -1.12
CA LEU A 2 28.78 -10.05 -1.49
C LEU A 2 29.96 -9.39 -0.76
N VAL A 3 29.98 -8.05 -0.62
CA VAL A 3 31.04 -7.35 0.12
C VAL A 3 31.09 -7.79 1.58
N VAL A 4 29.92 -7.96 2.21
CA VAL A 4 29.80 -8.41 3.61
C VAL A 4 30.25 -9.87 3.73
N GLY A 5 29.82 -10.75 2.83
CA GLY A 5 30.24 -12.15 2.81
C GLY A 5 31.74 -12.30 2.59
N GLY A 6 32.33 -11.51 1.68
CA GLY A 6 33.79 -11.50 1.46
C GLY A 6 34.57 -11.01 2.68
N LEU A 7 34.03 -10.04 3.42
CA LEU A 7 34.65 -9.55 4.65
C LEU A 7 34.59 -10.59 5.78
N ILE A 8 33.49 -11.34 5.87
CA ILE A 8 33.35 -12.46 6.82
C ILE A 8 34.29 -13.60 6.45
N LEU A 9 34.37 -14.00 5.17
CA LEU A 9 35.32 -15.01 4.70
C LEU A 9 36.78 -14.60 4.96
N PHE A 10 37.10 -13.31 4.82
CA PHE A 10 38.41 -12.78 5.15
C PHE A 10 38.72 -12.88 6.66
N LEU A 11 37.72 -12.59 7.51
CA LEU A 11 37.84 -12.78 8.96
C LEU A 11 38.05 -14.27 9.31
N GLU A 12 37.26 -15.16 8.71
CA GLU A 12 37.38 -16.61 8.89
C GLU A 12 38.78 -17.09 8.53
N TYR A 13 39.31 -16.66 7.38
CA TYR A 13 40.66 -16.99 6.92
C TYR A 13 41.75 -16.51 7.90
N LYS A 14 41.56 -15.34 8.54
CA LYS A 14 42.54 -14.77 9.45
C LYS A 14 42.49 -15.37 10.86
N LEU A 15 41.33 -15.82 11.32
CA LEU A 15 41.14 -16.33 12.69
C LEU A 15 41.16 -17.86 12.79
N SER A 16 40.92 -18.58 11.70
CA SER A 16 40.75 -20.03 11.72
C SER A 16 41.94 -20.80 11.16
N ASP A 17 42.13 -22.02 11.67
CA ASP A 17 43.05 -22.99 11.11
C ASP A 17 42.54 -23.53 9.76
N ILE A 18 43.41 -24.06 8.89
CA ILE A 18 43.04 -24.35 7.48
C ILE A 18 41.82 -25.29 7.35
N PHE A 19 41.72 -26.28 8.24
CA PHE A 19 40.59 -27.22 8.27
C PHE A 19 39.31 -26.56 8.76
N LEU A 20 39.40 -25.73 9.80
CA LEU A 20 38.26 -24.98 10.35
C LEU A 20 37.76 -23.94 9.34
N PHE A 21 38.67 -23.28 8.62
CA PHE A 21 38.34 -22.35 7.55
C PHE A 21 37.50 -23.01 6.47
N ILE A 22 37.94 -24.16 5.93
CA ILE A 22 37.18 -24.86 4.87
C ILE A 22 35.80 -25.31 5.39
N LEU A 23 35.73 -25.79 6.64
CA LEU A 23 34.49 -26.20 7.26
C LEU A 23 33.48 -25.04 7.39
N LEU A 24 33.95 -23.83 7.71
CA LEU A 24 33.11 -22.63 7.85
C LEU A 24 32.83 -21.93 6.51
N ALA A 25 33.84 -21.85 5.64
CA ALA A 25 33.76 -21.09 4.39
C ALA A 25 32.73 -21.67 3.43
N ILE A 26 32.55 -23.00 3.40
CA ILE A 26 31.55 -23.66 2.54
C ILE A 26 30.12 -23.20 2.89
N PRO A 27 29.62 -23.36 4.14
CA PRO A 27 28.29 -22.88 4.49
C PRO A 27 28.17 -21.35 4.42
N THR A 28 29.21 -20.60 4.79
CA THR A 28 29.22 -19.13 4.69
C THR A 28 29.06 -18.69 3.23
N LEU A 29 29.84 -19.26 2.31
CA LEU A 29 29.75 -18.95 0.87
C LEU A 29 28.37 -19.31 0.31
N ALA A 30 27.84 -20.49 0.64
CA ALA A 30 26.52 -20.93 0.20
C ALA A 30 25.43 -19.97 0.69
N PHE A 31 25.48 -19.58 1.97
CA PHE A 31 24.52 -18.65 2.57
C PHE A 31 24.53 -17.28 1.87
N PHE A 32 25.71 -16.69 1.69
CA PHE A 32 25.83 -15.39 1.03
C PHE A 32 25.52 -15.44 -0.46
N ALA A 33 25.80 -16.56 -1.14
CA ALA A 33 25.44 -16.75 -2.54
C ALA A 33 23.92 -16.78 -2.72
N VAL A 34 23.19 -17.47 -1.84
CA VAL A 34 21.72 -17.48 -1.85
C VAL A 34 21.18 -16.06 -1.68
N PHE A 35 21.66 -15.31 -0.69
CA PHE A 35 21.22 -13.92 -0.46
C PHE A 35 21.59 -12.94 -1.59
N ALA A 36 22.67 -13.22 -2.33
CA ALA A 36 23.15 -12.35 -3.41
C ALA A 36 22.43 -12.61 -4.74
N PHE A 37 22.19 -13.88 -5.09
CA PHE A 37 21.76 -14.26 -6.44
C PHE A 37 20.34 -14.79 -6.52
N VAL A 38 19.77 -15.32 -5.43
CA VAL A 38 18.38 -15.80 -5.47
C VAL A 38 17.44 -14.61 -5.55
N LYS A 39 16.52 -14.70 -6.51
CA LYS A 39 15.41 -13.76 -6.66
C LYS A 39 14.12 -14.53 -6.41
N ILE A 40 13.29 -14.01 -5.51
CA ILE A 40 11.95 -14.55 -5.27
C ILE A 40 10.96 -13.57 -5.93
N ASN A 41 10.13 -14.06 -6.84
CA ASN A 41 9.15 -13.25 -7.57
C ASN A 41 9.76 -12.00 -8.24
N GLY A 42 10.97 -12.14 -8.81
CA GLY A 42 11.68 -11.04 -9.48
C GLY A 42 12.39 -10.04 -8.54
N MET A 43 12.18 -10.13 -7.23
CA MET A 43 12.81 -9.28 -6.22
C MET A 43 14.09 -9.94 -5.66
N PRO A 44 15.19 -9.20 -5.44
CA PRO A 44 16.35 -9.73 -4.74
C PRO A 44 16.00 -10.23 -3.33
N PHE A 45 16.51 -11.40 -2.93
CA PHE A 45 16.14 -12.06 -1.68
C PHE A 45 16.33 -11.20 -0.42
N HIS A 46 17.36 -10.35 -0.39
CA HIS A 46 17.59 -9.44 0.74
C HIS A 46 16.45 -8.44 0.97
N TYR A 47 15.81 -7.94 -0.10
CA TYR A 47 14.63 -7.08 0.03
C TYR A 47 13.40 -7.88 0.47
N PHE A 48 13.25 -9.11 -0.01
CA PHE A 48 12.19 -10.00 0.43
C PHE A 48 12.25 -10.25 1.94
N VAL A 49 13.43 -10.56 2.48
CA VAL A 49 13.64 -10.75 3.92
C VAL A 49 13.36 -9.46 4.69
N LEU A 50 13.81 -8.31 4.19
CA LEU A 50 13.54 -7.01 4.82
C LEU A 50 12.03 -6.75 4.93
N ASN A 51 11.28 -6.99 3.85
CA ASN A 51 9.83 -6.83 3.82
C ASN A 51 9.13 -7.83 4.74
N MET A 52 9.62 -9.06 4.83
CA MET A 52 9.10 -10.09 5.73
C MET A 52 9.28 -9.66 7.20
N VAL A 53 10.48 -9.21 7.59
CA VAL A 53 10.77 -8.70 8.94
C VAL A 53 9.92 -7.47 9.27
N GLN A 54 9.77 -6.55 8.32
CA GLN A 54 8.89 -5.38 8.49
C GLN A 54 7.43 -5.78 8.69
N THR A 55 6.97 -6.82 8.00
CA THR A 55 5.60 -7.32 8.13
C THR A 55 5.35 -7.92 9.50
N PHE A 56 6.28 -8.72 10.04
CA PHE A 56 6.18 -9.23 11.41
C PHE A 56 6.20 -8.13 12.48
N LYS A 57 6.89 -7.01 12.21
CA LYS A 57 6.92 -5.85 13.10
C LYS A 57 5.65 -4.98 13.02
N LYS A 58 4.81 -5.13 12.00
CA LYS A 58 3.60 -4.32 11.86
C LYS A 58 2.52 -4.82 12.82
N PRO A 59 1.87 -3.93 13.58
CA PRO A 59 0.76 -4.32 14.43
C PRO A 59 -0.37 -4.89 13.57
N HIS A 60 -0.85 -6.08 13.92
CA HIS A 60 -1.93 -6.80 13.22
C HIS A 60 -3.30 -6.09 13.33
N LEU A 61 -3.37 -5.03 14.14
CA LEU A 61 -4.59 -4.27 14.35
C LEU A 61 -4.76 -3.21 13.26
N ARG A 62 -5.48 -3.58 12.21
CA ARG A 62 -5.97 -2.64 11.20
C ARG A 62 -7.17 -1.89 11.77
N ILE A 63 -6.90 -0.83 12.53
CA ILE A 63 -7.91 0.13 12.98
C ILE A 63 -8.41 0.91 11.76
N TRP A 64 -9.70 0.78 11.45
CA TRP A 64 -10.36 1.59 10.42
C TRP A 64 -10.61 2.98 11.00
N ILE A 65 -9.66 3.90 10.83
CA ILE A 65 -9.81 5.29 11.24
C ILE A 65 -10.37 6.07 10.05
N ARG A 66 -11.60 6.59 10.19
CA ARG A 66 -12.26 7.40 9.14
C ARG A 66 -11.70 8.83 9.04
N ASP A 67 -11.00 9.29 10.06
CA ASP A 67 -10.32 10.57 10.08
C ASP A 67 -8.82 10.33 10.14
N ALA A 68 -8.15 10.49 9.00
CA ALA A 68 -6.71 10.32 8.86
C ALA A 68 -5.95 11.32 9.77
N VAL A 69 -5.79 10.99 11.05
CA VAL A 69 -4.68 11.50 11.85
C VAL A 69 -3.47 10.72 11.36
N VAL A 70 -2.82 11.34 10.39
CA VAL A 70 -1.52 10.97 9.83
C VAL A 70 -0.59 10.68 11.00
N ALA A 71 -0.41 9.40 11.33
CA ALA A 71 0.74 8.98 12.10
C ALA A 71 1.93 9.09 11.14
N PRO A 72 2.91 9.99 11.36
CA PRO A 72 4.11 10.02 10.54
C PRO A 72 4.96 8.82 10.95
N ALA A 73 4.63 7.65 10.40
CA ALA A 73 5.54 6.52 10.36
C ALA A 73 6.66 6.89 9.38
N ARG A 74 7.63 7.67 9.89
CA ARG A 74 8.99 7.91 9.42
C ARG A 74 9.32 7.26 8.06
N GLN A 75 8.78 7.83 6.99
CA GLN A 75 9.24 7.58 5.63
C GLN A 75 10.13 8.76 5.27
N LYS A 76 11.44 8.61 5.53
CA LYS A 76 12.45 9.52 4.99
C LYS A 76 12.58 9.26 3.49
N ASP A 77 11.60 9.71 2.71
CA ASP A 77 11.72 9.80 1.26
C ASP A 77 12.08 11.25 0.92
N LYS A 78 13.38 11.53 0.86
CA LYS A 78 13.86 12.70 0.13
C LYS A 78 13.82 12.37 -1.37
N ALA A 79 13.23 13.30 -2.10
CA ALA A 79 13.34 13.50 -3.55
C ALA A 79 12.48 12.58 -4.44
N LYS A 80 11.22 13.01 -4.66
CA LYS A 80 10.74 13.56 -5.94
C LYS A 80 9.20 13.55 -5.96
N ILE A 81 8.58 14.58 -5.39
CA ILE A 81 7.18 14.92 -5.68
C ILE A 81 7.12 16.41 -5.93
N SER A 82 7.25 16.76 -7.21
CA SER A 82 6.88 18.03 -7.82
C SER A 82 6.55 17.60 -9.24
N HIS A 83 5.30 17.26 -9.57
CA HIS A 83 4.33 18.21 -10.15
C HIS A 83 2.98 17.48 -10.43
N ALA A 84 2.30 16.94 -9.40
CA ALA A 84 1.03 16.23 -9.64
C ALA A 84 -0.02 16.43 -8.53
N ALA A 85 0.12 17.48 -7.72
CA ALA A 85 -0.72 17.72 -6.54
C ALA A 85 -1.60 18.98 -6.65
N GLU A 86 -1.89 19.45 -7.87
CA GLU A 86 -2.64 20.71 -8.08
C GLU A 86 -4.05 20.52 -8.69
N THR A 87 -4.48 19.29 -8.98
CA THR A 87 -5.81 19.02 -9.57
C THR A 87 -6.84 18.40 -8.64
N ALA A 88 -6.56 18.26 -7.34
CA ALA A 88 -7.50 17.70 -6.36
C ALA A 88 -8.40 18.76 -5.67
N LEU A 89 -8.66 19.89 -6.32
CA LEU A 89 -9.53 20.92 -5.78
C LEU A 89 -11.01 20.51 -5.88
N LEU A 90 -11.56 20.13 -4.72
CA LEU A 90 -12.93 20.44 -4.27
C LEU A 90 -14.10 19.91 -5.11
N ILE A 91 -14.38 18.61 -5.03
CA ILE A 91 -15.78 18.15 -5.19
C ILE A 91 -16.50 18.41 -3.86
N SER A 92 -16.91 19.66 -3.64
CA SER A 92 -17.84 20.01 -2.57
C SER A 92 -19.22 19.46 -2.92
N ARG A 93 -19.52 18.25 -2.45
CA ARG A 93 -20.87 17.70 -2.57
C ARG A 93 -21.81 18.56 -1.70
N LYS A 94 -22.81 19.17 -2.33
CA LYS A 94 -23.87 19.94 -1.65
C LYS A 94 -24.50 19.04 -0.56
N PRO A 95 -24.69 19.53 0.68
CA PRO A 95 -25.34 18.73 1.72
C PRO A 95 -26.75 18.36 1.25
N LEU A 96 -27.09 17.08 1.38
CA LEU A 96 -28.40 16.58 1.00
C LEU A 96 -29.43 17.12 2.01
N THR A 97 -30.45 17.81 1.51
CA THR A 97 -31.59 18.26 2.32
C THR A 97 -32.39 17.05 2.79
N GLY A 98 -33.02 17.12 3.97
CA GLY A 98 -33.80 16.01 4.55
C GLY A 98 -34.83 15.38 3.60
N SER A 99 -35.50 16.19 2.78
CA SER A 99 -36.43 15.73 1.74
C SER A 99 -35.76 14.79 0.73
N LYS A 100 -34.52 15.10 0.32
CA LYS A 100 -33.80 14.27 -0.65
C LYS A 100 -33.37 12.91 -0.07
N LEU A 101 -33.22 12.83 1.26
CA LEU A 101 -32.93 11.58 1.93
C LEU A 101 -34.18 10.70 2.06
N SER A 102 -35.36 11.30 2.31
CA SER A 102 -36.62 10.55 2.34
C SER A 102 -36.97 9.97 0.97
N ASP A 103 -36.72 10.72 -0.10
CA ASP A 103 -37.01 10.24 -1.46
C ASP A 103 -36.12 9.04 -1.81
N ILE A 104 -34.82 9.11 -1.48
CA ILE A 104 -33.88 8.01 -1.70
C ILE A 104 -34.25 6.79 -0.84
N ALA A 105 -34.66 7.00 0.42
CA ALA A 105 -35.13 5.91 1.28
C ALA A 105 -36.36 5.21 0.69
N LEU A 106 -37.33 6.00 0.20
CA LEU A 106 -38.55 5.47 -0.39
C LEU A 106 -38.31 4.73 -1.71
N ILE A 107 -37.37 5.20 -2.54
CA ILE A 107 -36.93 4.49 -3.76
C ILE A 107 -36.34 3.11 -3.40
N ILE A 108 -35.52 3.04 -2.35
CA ILE A 108 -34.89 1.79 -1.90
C ILE A 108 -35.94 0.83 -1.34
N ASP A 109 -36.82 1.33 -0.47
CA ASP A 109 -37.85 0.51 0.19
C ASP A 109 -38.91 0.00 -0.82
N THR A 110 -39.19 0.77 -1.87
CA THR A 110 -40.14 0.38 -2.93
C THR A 110 -39.51 -0.34 -4.11
N GLY A 111 -38.22 -0.67 -4.03
CA GLY A 111 -37.51 -1.41 -5.09
C GLY A 111 -37.45 -0.67 -6.43
N GLY A 112 -37.47 0.67 -6.41
CA GLY A 112 -37.42 1.50 -7.61
C GLY A 112 -38.77 1.78 -8.28
N ILE A 113 -39.89 1.47 -7.62
CA ILE A 113 -41.23 1.82 -8.15
C ILE A 113 -41.55 3.30 -7.91
N TYR A 114 -41.08 3.88 -6.80
CA TYR A 114 -41.25 5.30 -6.53
C TYR A 114 -40.30 6.13 -7.41
N HIS A 115 -40.87 7.05 -8.17
CA HIS A 115 -40.14 8.06 -8.94
C HIS A 115 -40.49 9.37 -8.26
N GLY A 116 -39.55 9.97 -7.53
CA GLY A 116 -39.82 11.15 -6.71
C GLY A 116 -40.44 12.30 -7.49
N GLU A 117 -41.00 13.27 -6.78
CA GLU A 117 -41.74 14.42 -7.35
C GLU A 117 -40.91 15.27 -8.33
N GLU A 118 -39.56 15.22 -8.24
CA GLU A 118 -38.65 15.85 -9.21
C GLU A 118 -38.68 15.19 -10.61
N ALA A 119 -39.02 13.89 -10.71
CA ALA A 119 -39.13 13.19 -11.99
C ALA A 119 -40.38 13.64 -12.77
N GLU A 120 -41.49 13.93 -12.08
CA GLU A 120 -42.68 14.47 -12.71
C GLU A 120 -42.45 15.89 -13.21
N LEU A 121 -41.75 16.74 -12.45
CA LEU A 121 -41.40 18.12 -12.84
C LEU A 121 -40.46 18.19 -14.07
N GLY A 122 -39.65 17.16 -14.30
CA GLY A 122 -38.80 17.04 -15.48
C GLY A 122 -39.56 16.69 -16.77
N GLU A 123 -40.70 16.00 -16.67
CA GLU A 123 -41.54 15.68 -17.83
C GLU A 123 -42.42 16.87 -18.26
N ILE A 124 -42.92 17.66 -17.31
CA ILE A 124 -43.76 18.83 -17.63
C ILE A 124 -42.97 19.90 -18.40
N HIS A 125 -41.66 20.00 -18.17
CA HIS A 125 -40.81 21.00 -18.81
C HIS A 125 -40.27 20.58 -20.20
N PHE A 126 -40.44 19.31 -20.60
CA PHE A 126 -40.03 18.79 -21.92
C PHE A 126 -41.17 18.78 -22.95
N ASN A 127 -42.43 18.90 -22.52
CA ASN A 127 -43.60 18.81 -23.40
C ASN A 127 -44.17 20.16 -23.86
N ASP A 128 -43.58 21.29 -23.46
CA ASP A 128 -44.09 22.65 -23.77
C ASP A 128 -43.45 23.29 -25.02
N HIS A 129 -42.83 22.47 -25.88
CA HIS A 129 -42.28 22.89 -27.17
C HIS A 129 -42.79 22.01 -28.33
N LYS A 130 -44.10 22.03 -28.58
CA LYS A 130 -44.65 22.00 -29.94
C LYS A 130 -46.12 22.39 -30.03
#